data_AF-A0A336N1K2-F1
#
_entry.id   AF-A0A336N1K2-F1
#
_cell.length_a   1.000
_cell.length_b   1.000
_cell.length_c   1.000
_cell.angle_alpha   90.00
_cell.angle_beta   90.00
_cell.angle_gamma   90.00
#
_symmetry.space_group_name_H-M   'P 1'
#
loop_
_entity.id
_entity.type
_entity.pdbx_description
1 polymer ?
#
loop_
_entity_poly.entity_id
_entity_poly.type
_entity_poly.pdbx_seq_one_letter_code
_entity_poly.pdbx_strand_id
1 'polypeptide(L)'
;MLAAWFRIKYPHLVTGALAASAPVRQFEVECDIFNRILTSVYKNAYNENCSSNIARIWDTMKQMLGQEKTKQEFNSKFKFCTPINTTQDLETFFDYLNDVLGNLAMVNYPYESNFLAPLPAYPVRQFCSELKEELNGTQLINAFHRALTIYSNSTGKTSCLDIASAYDSSMGDLGWNFQSCTEMVWSNCQNGTTDMFPPRAWDFRKYSDDCFKKFGVKPKNYSMNALGEIRYGGGRLNGVTNIIFSNGLLDPWSGGGVFTSQQGIVIVVIPEGAHHLDLRASHKDDPESVVEARKLYEKLFKKWTSKSHRTYHFKK
;
A
#
# COMPACT_ATOMS: atom_id res chain seq x y z
N MET A 1 -12.84 -0.25 -2.06
CA MET A 1 -13.48 0.46 -3.19
C MET A 1 -14.84 -0.14 -3.56
N LEU A 2 -14.91 -1.44 -3.86
CA LEU A 2 -16.15 -2.13 -4.31
C LEU A 2 -17.39 -1.85 -3.44
N ALA A 3 -17.27 -1.91 -2.10
CA ALA A 3 -18.40 -1.65 -1.21
C ALA A 3 -19.01 -0.25 -1.40
N ALA A 4 -18.17 0.78 -1.58
CA ALA A 4 -18.65 2.12 -1.87
C ALA A 4 -19.35 2.18 -3.23
N TRP A 5 -18.71 1.66 -4.29
CA TRP A 5 -19.29 1.67 -5.64
C TRP A 5 -20.60 0.89 -5.74
N PHE A 6 -20.71 -0.22 -5.00
CA PHE A 6 -21.93 -1.01 -4.97
C PHE A 6 -23.08 -0.23 -4.31
N ARG A 7 -22.81 0.48 -3.20
CA ARG A 7 -23.81 1.39 -2.59
C ARG A 7 -24.16 2.57 -3.49
N ILE A 8 -23.20 3.12 -4.24
CA ILE A 8 -23.43 4.24 -5.17
C ILE A 8 -24.33 3.80 -6.34
N LYS A 9 -24.05 2.64 -6.95
CA LYS A 9 -24.75 2.17 -8.15
C LYS A 9 -26.05 1.43 -7.84
N TYR A 10 -26.10 0.70 -6.73
CA TYR A 10 -27.22 -0.14 -6.34
C TYR A 10 -27.78 0.22 -4.95
N PRO A 11 -28.17 1.49 -4.70
CA PRO A 11 -28.68 1.92 -3.40
C PRO A 11 -30.02 1.28 -3.03
N HIS A 12 -30.68 0.60 -3.99
CA HIS A 12 -31.91 -0.16 -3.78
C HIS A 12 -31.66 -1.60 -3.30
N LEU A 13 -30.42 -2.13 -3.41
CA LEU A 13 -30.05 -3.47 -2.96
C LEU A 13 -29.35 -3.49 -1.61
N VAL A 14 -28.54 -2.47 -1.31
CA VAL A 14 -27.78 -2.37 -0.07
C VAL A 14 -28.13 -1.11 0.70
N THR A 15 -28.31 -1.23 2.02
CA THR A 15 -28.78 -0.11 2.87
C THR A 15 -27.67 0.92 3.18
N GLY A 16 -26.40 0.48 3.20
CA GLY A 16 -25.22 1.31 3.43
C GLY A 16 -23.94 0.52 3.18
N ALA A 17 -22.80 1.19 3.26
CA ALA A 17 -21.48 0.57 3.07
C ALA A 17 -20.43 1.15 4.02
N LEU A 18 -19.48 0.30 4.44
CA LEU A 18 -18.20 0.71 4.99
C LEU A 18 -17.13 0.45 3.92
N ALA A 19 -16.42 1.50 3.56
CA ALA A 19 -15.33 1.48 2.59
C ALA A 19 -14.03 1.84 3.32
N ALA A 20 -13.47 0.84 4.01
CA ALA A 20 -12.24 0.99 4.75
C ALA A 20 -11.01 0.95 3.84
N SER A 21 -10.08 1.90 4.07
CA SER A 21 -8.88 2.15 3.26
C SER A 21 -9.15 2.03 1.76
N ALA A 22 -10.23 2.68 1.29
CA ALA A 22 -10.68 2.57 -0.09
C ALA A 22 -10.18 3.77 -0.91
N PRO A 23 -9.13 3.62 -1.75
CA PRO A 23 -8.56 4.72 -2.50
C PRO A 23 -9.38 5.05 -3.76
N VAL A 24 -10.68 5.37 -3.58
CA VAL A 24 -11.63 5.61 -4.68
C VAL A 24 -11.27 6.82 -5.54
N ARG A 25 -10.40 7.71 -5.04
CA ARG A 25 -9.88 8.89 -5.74
C ARG A 25 -8.47 8.68 -6.29
N GLN A 26 -7.90 7.46 -6.26
CA GLN A 26 -6.54 7.18 -6.75
C GLN A 26 -6.32 7.56 -8.22
N PHE A 27 -7.40 7.65 -8.99
CA PHE A 27 -7.34 8.09 -10.38
C PHE A 27 -7.12 9.60 -10.55
N GLU A 28 -7.33 10.41 -9.50
CA GLU A 28 -7.36 11.88 -9.54
C GLU A 28 -6.15 12.53 -8.85
N VAL A 29 -5.30 11.73 -8.22
CA VAL A 29 -4.20 12.20 -7.37
C VAL A 29 -2.89 12.30 -8.13
N GLU A 30 -1.94 13.05 -7.57
CA GLU A 30 -0.56 13.09 -8.08
C GLU A 30 0.07 11.70 -8.02
N CYS A 31 0.88 11.34 -9.02
CA CYS A 31 1.44 9.99 -9.13
C CYS A 31 2.43 9.64 -7.99
N ASP A 32 2.95 10.63 -7.27
CA ASP A 32 3.92 10.47 -6.18
C ASP A 32 3.25 10.34 -4.80
N ILE A 33 1.93 10.56 -4.69
CA ILE A 33 1.24 10.66 -3.39
C ILE A 33 1.47 9.43 -2.50
N PHE A 34 1.46 8.24 -3.11
CA PHE A 34 1.68 6.98 -2.39
C PHE A 34 3.08 6.94 -1.79
N ASN A 35 4.10 7.23 -2.60
CA ASN A 35 5.51 7.18 -2.18
C ASN A 35 5.85 8.30 -1.20
N ARG A 36 5.19 9.46 -1.31
CA ARG A 36 5.30 10.58 -0.36
C ARG A 36 4.76 10.21 1.02
N ILE A 37 3.56 9.61 1.09
CA ILE A 37 3.00 9.13 2.37
C ILE A 37 3.83 7.98 2.91
N LEU A 38 4.22 7.02 2.07
CA LEU A 38 5.09 5.91 2.45
C LEU A 38 6.38 6.43 3.10
N THR A 39 7.04 7.41 2.49
CA THR A 39 8.25 8.03 3.04
C THR A 39 7.98 8.70 4.39
N SER A 40 6.84 9.38 4.56
CA SER A 40 6.44 9.97 5.84
C SER A 40 6.27 8.93 6.94
N VAL A 41 5.73 7.74 6.63
CA VAL A 41 5.58 6.64 7.60
C VAL A 41 6.96 6.21 8.12
N TYR A 42 7.92 5.98 7.23
CA TYR A 42 9.28 5.60 7.62
C TYR A 42 10.03 6.72 8.34
N LYS A 43 9.84 7.96 7.92
CA LYS A 43 10.43 9.16 8.54
C LYS A 43 10.00 9.30 10.01
N ASN A 44 8.74 8.99 10.32
CA ASN A 44 8.16 9.20 11.65
C ASN A 44 8.13 7.93 12.52
N ALA A 45 8.40 6.74 11.96
CA ALA A 45 8.29 5.48 12.71
C ALA A 45 9.33 5.34 13.84
N TYR A 46 10.50 5.96 13.70
CA TYR A 46 11.54 5.94 14.73
C TYR A 46 12.28 7.28 14.81
N ASN A 47 12.98 7.66 13.73
CA ASN A 47 13.58 8.97 13.52
C ASN A 47 13.82 9.20 12.02
N GLU A 48 14.18 10.43 11.64
CA GLU A 48 14.36 10.81 10.24
C GLU A 48 15.51 10.04 9.53
N ASN A 49 16.47 9.50 10.29
CA ASN A 49 17.58 8.72 9.73
C ASN A 49 17.07 7.46 9.00
N CYS A 50 15.94 6.89 9.39
CA CYS A 50 15.39 5.71 8.72
C CYS A 50 15.12 6.01 7.23
N SER A 51 14.31 7.03 6.93
CA SER A 51 14.02 7.44 5.55
C SER A 51 15.27 7.91 4.81
N SER A 52 16.19 8.61 5.48
CA SER A 52 17.44 9.07 4.87
C SER A 52 18.39 7.92 4.51
N ASN A 53 18.46 6.89 5.35
CA ASN A 53 19.21 5.67 5.08
C ASN A 53 18.59 4.85 3.95
N ILE A 54 17.26 4.77 3.88
CA ILE A 54 16.56 4.15 2.75
C ILE A 54 16.86 4.93 1.47
N ALA A 55 16.82 6.27 1.47
CA ALA A 55 17.19 7.06 0.29
C ALA A 55 18.64 6.80 -0.17
N ARG A 56 19.58 6.59 0.77
CA ARG A 56 21.00 6.30 0.45
C ARG A 56 21.27 4.85 0.01
N ILE A 57 20.42 3.89 0.39
CA ILE A 57 20.72 2.46 0.17
C ILE A 57 20.79 2.14 -1.32
N TRP A 58 19.92 2.76 -2.13
CA TRP A 58 19.80 2.49 -3.56
C TRP A 58 21.12 2.74 -4.30
N ASP A 59 21.73 3.90 -4.07
CA ASP A 59 23.02 4.24 -4.69
C ASP A 59 24.18 3.45 -4.10
N THR A 60 24.10 3.11 -2.81
CA THR A 60 25.07 2.22 -2.17
C THR A 60 25.07 0.83 -2.82
N MET A 61 23.89 0.27 -3.11
CA MET A 61 23.76 -1.02 -3.81
C MET A 61 24.29 -0.97 -5.25
N LYS A 62 24.00 0.11 -5.99
CA LYS A 62 24.56 0.33 -7.35
C LYS A 62 26.09 0.36 -7.31
N GLN A 63 26.69 1.08 -6.36
CA GLN A 63 28.14 1.17 -6.21
C GLN A 63 28.76 -0.19 -5.89
N MET A 64 28.13 -1.00 -5.03
CA MET A 64 28.63 -2.33 -4.70
C MET A 64 28.64 -3.31 -5.88
N LEU A 65 27.72 -3.17 -6.83
CA LEU A 65 27.74 -4.00 -8.05
C LEU A 65 28.80 -3.58 -9.06
N GLY A 66 29.34 -2.37 -8.95
CA GLY A 66 30.39 -1.86 -9.84
C GLY A 66 31.78 -2.48 -9.64
N GLN A 67 32.01 -3.19 -8.53
CA GLN A 67 33.30 -3.84 -8.24
C GLN A 67 33.10 -5.32 -7.90
N GLU A 68 33.93 -6.20 -8.46
CA GLU A 68 33.78 -7.66 -8.33
C GLU A 68 33.81 -8.14 -6.86
N LYS A 69 34.72 -7.57 -6.05
CA LYS A 69 34.83 -7.92 -4.62
C LYS A 69 33.55 -7.55 -3.85
N THR A 70 33.06 -6.33 -4.01
CA THR A 70 31.85 -5.87 -3.30
C THR A 70 30.59 -6.55 -3.82
N LYS A 71 30.56 -6.95 -5.09
CA LYS A 71 29.47 -7.74 -5.68
C LYS A 71 29.39 -9.14 -5.05
N GLN A 72 30.51 -9.80 -4.82
CA GLN A 72 30.55 -11.10 -4.12
C GLN A 72 30.11 -10.95 -2.66
N GLU A 73 30.58 -9.91 -1.97
CA GLU A 73 30.14 -9.58 -0.60
C GLU A 73 28.63 -9.32 -0.54
N PHE A 74 28.07 -8.57 -1.50
CA PHE A 74 26.64 -8.27 -1.61
C PHE A 74 25.81 -9.55 -1.76
N ASN A 75 26.17 -10.41 -2.72
CA ASN A 75 25.46 -11.68 -2.95
C ASN A 75 25.54 -12.63 -1.75
N SER A 76 26.71 -12.73 -1.13
CA SER A 76 26.92 -13.54 0.09
C SER A 76 26.10 -13.03 1.27
N LYS A 77 25.99 -11.70 1.41
CA LYS A 77 25.27 -11.06 2.51
C LYS A 77 23.77 -11.34 2.47
N PHE A 78 23.12 -11.00 1.36
CA PHE A 78 21.67 -11.13 1.20
C PHE A 78 21.23 -12.57 0.92
N LYS A 79 22.16 -13.46 0.59
CA LYS A 79 21.90 -14.88 0.30
C LYS A 79 20.76 -15.04 -0.71
N PHE A 80 20.85 -14.36 -1.84
CA PHE A 80 19.85 -14.47 -2.90
C PHE A 80 19.75 -15.91 -3.40
N CYS A 81 18.54 -16.38 -3.72
CA CYS A 81 18.36 -17.69 -4.35
C CYS A 81 18.97 -17.72 -5.76
N THR A 82 18.89 -16.59 -6.46
CA THR A 82 19.58 -16.35 -7.74
C THR A 82 20.51 -15.14 -7.56
N PRO A 83 21.83 -15.29 -7.78
CA PRO A 83 22.77 -14.18 -7.62
C PRO A 83 22.50 -12.99 -8.53
N ILE A 84 22.68 -11.79 -8.00
CA ILE A 84 22.56 -10.51 -8.71
C ILE A 84 23.85 -10.25 -9.47
N ASN A 85 23.78 -10.32 -10.80
CA ASN A 85 24.94 -10.22 -11.67
C ASN A 85 24.90 -9.05 -12.64
N THR A 86 23.71 -8.63 -13.02
CA THR A 86 23.45 -7.60 -14.03
C THR A 86 22.70 -6.43 -13.43
N THR A 87 22.69 -5.30 -14.14
CA THR A 87 21.84 -4.15 -13.80
C THR A 87 20.36 -4.54 -13.78
N GLN A 88 19.93 -5.46 -14.65
CA GLN A 88 18.55 -5.92 -14.68
C GLN A 88 18.18 -6.69 -13.42
N ASP A 89 19.08 -7.53 -12.89
CA ASP A 89 18.85 -8.25 -11.64
C ASP A 89 18.73 -7.26 -10.46
N LEU A 90 19.51 -6.17 -10.49
CA LEU A 90 19.43 -5.12 -9.49
C LEU A 90 18.10 -4.38 -9.55
N GLU A 91 17.61 -4.05 -10.74
CA GLU A 91 16.28 -3.44 -10.92
C GLU A 91 15.17 -4.36 -10.39
N THR A 92 15.25 -5.67 -10.64
CA THR A 92 14.32 -6.63 -10.03
C THR A 92 14.41 -6.65 -8.51
N PHE A 93 15.61 -6.54 -7.94
CA PHE A 93 15.75 -6.41 -6.49
C PHE A 93 15.18 -5.08 -5.98
N PHE A 94 15.31 -3.99 -6.73
CA PHE A 94 14.70 -2.71 -6.38
C PHE A 94 13.19 -2.79 -6.41
N ASP A 95 12.59 -3.42 -7.42
CA ASP A 95 11.14 -3.67 -7.47
C ASP A 95 10.69 -4.47 -6.23
N TYR A 96 11.41 -5.55 -5.88
CA TYR A 96 11.16 -6.31 -4.66
C TYR A 96 11.23 -5.45 -3.39
N LEU A 97 12.24 -4.58 -3.26
CA LEU A 97 12.36 -3.70 -2.09
C LEU A 97 11.24 -2.66 -2.02
N ASN A 98 10.79 -2.13 -3.16
CA ASN A 98 9.62 -1.24 -3.21
C ASN A 98 8.38 -1.94 -2.66
N ASP A 99 8.12 -3.18 -3.08
CA ASP A 99 7.00 -3.97 -2.61
C ASP A 99 7.10 -4.27 -1.11
N VAL A 100 8.28 -4.66 -0.63
CA VAL A 100 8.51 -4.91 0.80
C VAL A 100 8.25 -3.67 1.65
N LEU A 101 8.77 -2.51 1.23
CA LEU A 101 8.59 -1.26 1.98
C LEU A 101 7.11 -0.83 1.98
N GLY A 102 6.43 -0.95 0.84
CA GLY A 102 4.98 -0.71 0.74
C GLY A 102 4.18 -1.66 1.64
N ASN A 103 4.49 -2.95 1.60
CA ASN A 103 3.83 -3.97 2.42
C ASN A 103 4.01 -3.68 3.91
N LEU A 104 5.24 -3.46 4.37
CA LEU A 104 5.53 -3.13 5.77
C LEU A 104 4.71 -1.94 6.28
N ALA A 105 4.56 -0.88 5.48
CA ALA A 105 3.74 0.27 5.84
C ALA A 105 2.24 -0.08 5.89
N MET A 106 1.73 -0.83 4.90
CA MET A 106 0.33 -1.26 4.87
C MET A 106 -0.05 -2.13 6.07
N VAL A 107 0.85 -3.02 6.51
CA VAL A 107 0.61 -3.89 7.67
C VAL A 107 1.35 -3.43 8.94
N ASN A 108 1.54 -2.11 9.10
CA ASN A 108 2.15 -1.51 10.28
C ASN A 108 1.21 -1.51 11.50
N TYR A 109 0.74 -2.69 11.89
CA TYR A 109 -0.24 -2.89 12.97
C TYR A 109 0.40 -2.87 14.36
N PRO A 110 -0.37 -2.52 15.42
CA PRO A 110 0.14 -2.43 16.78
C PRO A 110 0.35 -3.79 17.48
N TYR A 111 0.10 -4.89 16.78
CA TYR A 111 0.24 -6.26 17.26
C TYR A 111 0.72 -7.18 16.14
N GLU A 112 1.14 -8.39 16.51
CA GLU A 112 1.60 -9.39 15.54
C GLU A 112 0.49 -9.76 14.55
N SER A 113 0.85 -9.92 13.28
CA SER A 113 -0.11 -10.26 12.24
C SER A 113 0.50 -11.16 11.18
N ASN A 114 -0.35 -11.95 10.52
CA ASN A 114 0.04 -12.79 9.40
C ASN A 114 -0.94 -12.57 8.24
N PHE A 115 -0.87 -11.38 7.64
CA PHE A 115 -1.73 -11.01 6.50
C PHE A 115 -0.98 -11.15 5.17
N LEU A 116 0.04 -10.31 4.95
CA LEU A 116 0.93 -10.40 3.79
C LEU A 116 2.19 -11.23 4.10
N ALA A 117 2.68 -11.11 5.32
CA ALA A 117 3.77 -11.89 5.87
C ALA A 117 3.56 -12.00 7.40
N PRO A 118 4.13 -13.02 8.06
CA PRO A 118 4.19 -13.07 9.51
C PRO A 118 5.10 -11.94 10.00
N LEU A 119 4.52 -10.96 10.67
CA LEU A 119 5.19 -9.76 11.10
C LEU A 119 4.91 -9.46 12.57
N PRO A 120 5.89 -8.90 13.28
CA PRO A 120 5.72 -8.53 14.67
C PRO A 120 4.93 -7.21 14.81
N ALA A 121 4.63 -6.82 16.05
CA ALA A 121 4.02 -5.53 16.33
C ALA A 121 4.90 -4.35 15.86
N TYR A 122 4.28 -3.35 15.24
CA TYR A 122 4.94 -2.15 14.69
C TYR A 122 6.13 -2.48 13.79
N PRO A 123 5.93 -3.26 12.70
CA PRO A 123 7.02 -3.77 11.89
C PRO A 123 7.87 -2.67 11.24
N VAL A 124 7.29 -1.52 10.89
CA VAL A 124 8.08 -0.37 10.36
C VAL A 124 9.01 0.19 11.44
N ARG A 125 8.56 0.27 12.69
CA ARG A 125 9.39 0.73 13.81
C ARG A 125 10.55 -0.22 14.07
N GLN A 126 10.31 -1.53 13.97
CA GLN A 126 11.38 -2.53 14.09
C GLN A 126 12.37 -2.42 12.94
N PHE A 127 11.88 -2.28 11.70
CA PHE A 127 12.71 -2.04 10.53
C PHE A 127 13.59 -0.80 10.70
N CYS A 128 13.00 0.31 11.12
CA CYS A 128 13.70 1.56 11.33
C CYS A 128 14.66 1.54 12.53
N SER A 129 14.46 0.67 13.52
CA SER A 129 15.38 0.55 14.67
C SER A 129 16.78 0.10 14.25
N GLU A 130 16.89 -0.68 13.17
CA GLU A 130 18.16 -1.08 12.56
C GLU A 130 18.83 0.07 11.78
N LEU A 131 18.05 1.06 11.34
CA LEU A 131 18.48 2.20 10.52
C LEU A 131 18.46 3.52 11.31
N LYS A 132 18.55 3.46 12.65
CA LYS A 132 18.40 4.63 13.54
C LYS A 132 19.56 5.61 13.51
N GLU A 133 20.77 5.17 13.16
CA GLU A 133 21.97 6.00 13.10
C GLU A 133 22.18 6.55 11.68
N GLU A 134 23.03 7.54 11.52
CA GLU A 134 23.49 7.94 10.18
C GLU A 134 24.49 6.90 9.65
N LEU A 135 24.14 6.17 8.58
CA LEU A 135 24.92 5.04 8.08
C LEU A 135 25.34 5.25 6.64
N ASN A 136 26.57 4.81 6.30
CA ASN A 136 27.12 4.87 4.95
C ASN A 136 27.82 3.56 4.54
N GLY A 137 27.92 3.31 3.23
CA GLY A 137 28.69 2.19 2.67
C GLY A 137 28.32 0.83 3.25
N THR A 138 29.34 0.05 3.65
CA THR A 138 29.15 -1.31 4.20
C THR A 138 28.33 -1.33 5.49
N GLN A 139 28.41 -0.29 6.34
CA GLN A 139 27.61 -0.22 7.57
C GLN A 139 26.12 -0.12 7.25
N LEU A 140 25.78 0.72 6.26
CA LEU A 140 24.41 0.89 5.77
C LEU A 140 23.86 -0.42 5.18
N ILE A 141 24.63 -1.12 4.35
CA ILE A 141 24.22 -2.40 3.76
C ILE A 141 24.03 -3.48 4.83
N ASN A 142 24.91 -3.53 5.82
CA ASN A 142 24.80 -4.46 6.94
C ASN A 142 23.53 -4.22 7.77
N ALA A 143 23.23 -2.96 8.06
CA ALA A 143 22.03 -2.57 8.80
C ALA A 143 20.76 -2.83 8.00
N PHE A 144 20.75 -2.46 6.72
CA PHE A 144 19.63 -2.68 5.83
C PHE A 144 19.33 -4.17 5.64
N HIS A 145 20.35 -5.01 5.54
CA HIS A 145 20.16 -6.47 5.54
C HIS A 145 19.42 -6.94 6.80
N ARG A 146 19.85 -6.51 8.00
CA ARG A 146 19.14 -6.85 9.25
C ARG A 146 17.71 -6.33 9.24
N ALA A 147 17.49 -5.09 8.80
CA ALA A 147 16.16 -4.52 8.67
C ALA A 147 15.27 -5.36 7.74
N LEU A 148 15.80 -5.77 6.58
CA LEU A 148 15.07 -6.57 5.59
C LEU A 148 14.65 -7.95 6.12
N THR A 149 15.46 -8.56 6.99
CA THR A 149 15.12 -9.86 7.59
C THR A 149 13.84 -9.84 8.44
N ILE A 150 13.40 -8.68 8.93
CA ILE A 150 12.12 -8.53 9.65
C ILE A 150 10.95 -8.89 8.74
N TYR A 151 11.06 -8.64 7.43
CA TYR A 151 10.05 -9.03 6.45
C TYR A 151 10.37 -10.38 5.81
N SER A 152 11.59 -10.56 5.30
CA SER A 152 11.93 -11.71 4.46
C SER A 152 12.22 -13.00 5.25
N ASN A 153 12.50 -12.91 6.55
CA ASN A 153 12.86 -14.07 7.37
C ASN A 153 12.45 -13.93 8.84
N SER A 154 11.27 -13.35 9.13
CA SER A 154 10.78 -13.19 10.51
C SER A 154 10.69 -14.50 11.29
N THR A 155 10.44 -15.62 10.60
CA THR A 155 10.31 -16.95 11.22
C THR A 155 11.64 -17.71 11.32
N GLY A 156 12.72 -17.20 10.73
CA GLY A 156 14.02 -17.88 10.65
C GLY A 156 14.07 -19.09 9.72
N LYS A 157 13.00 -19.38 8.97
CA LYS A 157 12.89 -20.57 8.11
C LYS A 157 13.35 -20.35 6.67
N THR A 158 13.55 -19.10 6.26
CA THR A 158 13.95 -18.76 4.88
C THR A 158 15.43 -19.08 4.66
N SER A 159 15.72 -19.96 3.69
CA SER A 159 17.08 -20.40 3.37
C SER A 159 17.84 -19.42 2.45
N CYS A 160 17.13 -18.76 1.53
CA CYS A 160 17.64 -17.75 0.60
C CYS A 160 16.57 -16.70 0.28
N LEU A 161 16.99 -15.52 -0.14
CA LEU A 161 16.09 -14.43 -0.54
C LEU A 161 15.64 -14.61 -1.99
N ASP A 162 14.38 -15.02 -2.17
CA ASP A 162 13.77 -15.16 -3.50
C ASP A 162 13.12 -13.84 -3.94
N ILE A 163 13.84 -13.06 -4.72
CA ILE A 163 13.34 -11.79 -5.27
C ILE A 163 12.38 -11.98 -6.44
N ALA A 164 12.35 -13.17 -7.06
CA ALA A 164 11.41 -13.47 -8.15
C ALA A 164 9.97 -13.64 -7.64
N SER A 165 9.80 -13.86 -6.33
CA SER A 165 8.49 -13.82 -5.66
C SER A 165 7.76 -12.48 -5.82
N ALA A 166 8.45 -11.37 -6.13
CA ALA A 166 7.80 -10.11 -6.50
C ALA A 166 6.91 -10.24 -7.77
N TYR A 167 7.14 -11.28 -8.58
CA TYR A 167 6.37 -11.59 -9.77
C TYR A 167 5.52 -12.85 -9.61
N ASP A 168 5.17 -13.23 -8.37
CA ASP A 168 4.43 -14.47 -8.10
C ASP A 168 3.18 -14.58 -8.98
N SER A 169 2.95 -15.80 -9.43
CA SER A 169 2.01 -16.19 -10.46
C SER A 169 0.70 -16.73 -9.88
N SER A 170 0.42 -16.39 -8.61
CA SER A 170 -0.82 -16.80 -7.97
C SER A 170 -2.02 -16.31 -8.78
N MET A 171 -3.12 -17.09 -8.81
CA MET A 171 -4.32 -16.69 -9.55
C MET A 171 -4.86 -15.33 -9.09
N GLY A 172 -4.66 -14.97 -7.82
CA GLY A 172 -5.02 -13.66 -7.27
C GLY A 172 -4.22 -12.53 -7.91
N ASP A 173 -2.89 -12.69 -7.97
CA ASP A 173 -1.98 -11.68 -8.54
C ASP A 173 -2.17 -11.55 -10.05
N LEU A 174 -2.42 -12.66 -10.75
CA LEU A 174 -2.76 -12.62 -12.18
C LEU A 174 -4.08 -11.87 -12.43
N GLY A 175 -5.09 -12.10 -11.60
CA GLY A 175 -6.36 -11.38 -11.66
C GLY A 175 -6.20 -9.88 -11.44
N TRP A 176 -5.48 -9.49 -10.38
CA TRP A 176 -5.21 -8.09 -10.09
C TRP A 176 -4.38 -7.41 -11.19
N ASN A 177 -3.32 -8.06 -11.67
CA ASN A 177 -2.50 -7.57 -12.77
C ASN A 177 -3.32 -7.33 -14.04
N PHE A 178 -4.27 -8.21 -14.35
CA PHE A 178 -5.18 -8.01 -15.48
C PHE A 178 -6.11 -6.81 -15.25
N GLN A 179 -6.65 -6.65 -14.03
CA GLN A 179 -7.49 -5.49 -13.68
C GLN A 179 -6.70 -4.18 -13.79
N SER A 180 -5.44 -4.14 -13.32
CA SER A 180 -4.57 -2.97 -13.45
C SER A 180 -4.29 -2.64 -14.92
N CYS A 181 -4.12 -3.65 -15.78
CA CYS A 181 -3.93 -3.44 -17.22
C CYS A 181 -5.20 -3.04 -18.00
N THR A 182 -6.37 -2.99 -17.36
CA THR A 182 -7.65 -2.72 -18.04
C THR A 182 -8.44 -1.57 -17.42
N GLU A 183 -8.76 -1.65 -16.13
CA GLU A 183 -9.66 -0.71 -15.44
C GLU A 183 -9.02 0.01 -14.25
N MET A 184 -8.13 -0.65 -13.51
CA MET A 184 -7.43 -0.10 -12.33
C MET A 184 -6.07 0.48 -12.71
N VAL A 185 -6.05 1.30 -13.76
CA VAL A 185 -4.84 1.96 -14.25
C VAL A 185 -4.53 3.14 -13.35
N TRP A 186 -3.56 3.00 -12.45
CA TRP A 186 -3.11 4.04 -11.54
C TRP A 186 -1.71 4.51 -11.92
N SER A 187 -1.52 5.82 -11.91
CA SER A 187 -0.22 6.42 -12.11
C SER A 187 0.55 6.31 -10.81
N ASN A 188 1.77 5.80 -10.92
CA ASN A 188 2.69 5.70 -9.81
C ASN A 188 4.05 6.22 -10.28
N CYS A 189 4.63 7.15 -9.53
CA CYS A 189 5.93 7.71 -9.84
C CYS A 189 6.72 7.98 -8.56
N GLN A 190 8.03 8.09 -8.73
CA GLN A 190 9.00 8.41 -7.70
C GLN A 190 9.82 9.59 -8.19
N ASN A 191 10.07 10.57 -7.33
CA ASN A 191 10.83 11.77 -7.71
C ASN A 191 12.14 11.92 -6.92
N GLY A 192 12.38 11.12 -5.87
CA GLY A 192 13.59 11.16 -5.05
C GLY A 192 13.83 12.46 -4.29
N THR A 193 12.83 13.35 -4.24
CA THR A 193 12.87 14.64 -3.52
C THR A 193 11.85 14.65 -2.38
N THR A 194 10.60 14.28 -2.66
CA THR A 194 9.53 14.15 -1.66
C THR A 194 9.34 12.71 -1.19
N ASP A 195 10.09 11.79 -1.76
CA ASP A 195 10.09 10.37 -1.42
C ASP A 195 11.53 9.83 -1.27
N MET A 196 11.66 8.68 -0.60
CA MET A 196 12.94 8.03 -0.32
C MET A 196 13.40 7.04 -1.41
N PHE A 197 12.86 7.14 -2.63
CA PHE A 197 13.11 6.20 -3.72
C PHE A 197 13.90 6.83 -4.87
N PRO A 198 14.58 6.04 -5.71
CA PRO A 198 15.19 6.56 -6.92
C PRO A 198 14.14 7.17 -7.85
N PRO A 199 14.44 8.26 -8.57
CA PRO A 199 13.48 8.85 -9.50
C PRO A 199 13.04 7.86 -10.58
N ARG A 200 11.72 7.66 -10.70
CA ARG A 200 11.07 6.80 -11.70
C ARG A 200 9.80 7.49 -12.17
N ALA A 201 9.85 8.08 -13.36
CA ALA A 201 8.71 8.77 -13.96
C ALA A 201 7.62 7.77 -14.39
N TRP A 202 6.36 8.21 -14.31
CA TRP A 202 5.24 7.45 -14.86
C TRP A 202 5.27 7.48 -16.40
N ASP A 203 5.55 6.34 -17.02
CA ASP A 203 5.50 6.16 -18.47
C ASP A 203 4.30 5.29 -18.87
N PHE A 204 3.21 5.95 -19.24
CA PHE A 204 1.99 5.27 -19.68
C PHE A 204 2.20 4.41 -20.94
N ARG A 205 3.10 4.82 -21.85
CA ARG A 205 3.32 4.08 -23.08
C ARG A 205 4.02 2.76 -22.78
N LYS A 206 5.09 2.81 -21.98
CA LYS A 206 5.76 1.61 -21.48
C LYS A 206 4.79 0.70 -20.74
N TYR A 207 4.01 1.25 -19.81
CA TYR A 207 2.98 0.51 -19.07
C TYR A 207 1.98 -0.19 -20.01
N SER A 208 1.49 0.51 -21.03
CA SER A 208 0.55 -0.04 -22.02
C SER A 208 1.15 -1.16 -22.87
N ASP A 209 2.41 -1.02 -23.28
CA ASP A 209 3.11 -2.02 -24.07
C ASP A 209 3.46 -3.27 -23.22
N ASP A 210 3.82 -3.10 -21.95
CA ASP A 210 4.04 -4.20 -21.01
C ASP A 210 2.73 -4.98 -20.75
N CYS A 211 1.60 -4.29 -20.58
CA CYS A 211 0.27 -4.90 -20.49
C CYS A 211 -0.11 -5.69 -21.75
N PHE A 212 0.19 -5.16 -22.94
CA PHE A 212 -0.09 -5.84 -24.20
C PHE A 212 0.76 -7.10 -24.34
N LYS A 213 2.04 -7.03 -23.97
CA LYS A 213 2.94 -8.19 -24.00
C LYS A 213 2.47 -9.30 -23.05
N LYS A 214 1.97 -8.95 -21.85
CA LYS A 214 1.57 -9.92 -20.83
C LYS A 214 0.17 -10.51 -21.06
N PHE A 215 -0.79 -9.69 -21.49
CA PHE A 215 -2.21 -10.06 -21.53
C PHE A 215 -2.92 -9.81 -22.87
N GLY A 216 -2.23 -9.25 -23.87
CA GLY A 216 -2.85 -8.89 -25.15
C GLY A 216 -3.85 -7.73 -25.08
N VAL A 217 -3.90 -7.01 -23.95
CA VAL A 217 -4.77 -5.84 -23.75
C VAL A 217 -3.97 -4.55 -23.68
N LYS A 218 -4.54 -3.46 -24.17
CA LYS A 218 -3.98 -2.12 -23.97
C LYS A 218 -4.89 -1.29 -23.07
N PRO A 219 -4.41 -0.76 -21.94
CA PRO A 219 -5.16 0.21 -21.17
C PRO A 219 -5.45 1.42 -22.05
N LYS A 220 -6.65 1.97 -21.92
CA LYS A 220 -7.06 3.15 -22.69
C LYS A 220 -6.60 4.41 -21.95
N ASN A 221 -5.94 5.31 -22.67
CA ASN A 221 -5.46 6.60 -22.15
C ASN A 221 -6.57 7.65 -21.98
N TYR A 222 -7.85 7.26 -21.94
CA TYR A 222 -8.85 8.20 -21.43
C TYR A 222 -8.36 8.58 -20.06
N SER A 223 -8.21 9.90 -19.78
CA SER A 223 -7.66 10.41 -18.53
C SER A 223 -8.07 9.46 -17.42
N MET A 224 -7.12 8.85 -16.71
CA MET A 224 -7.41 7.77 -15.76
C MET A 224 -8.60 8.13 -14.83
N ASN A 225 -8.78 9.42 -14.57
CA ASN A 225 -9.93 10.12 -13.99
C ASN A 225 -11.27 9.73 -14.64
N ALA A 226 -11.40 9.77 -15.97
CA ALA A 226 -12.62 9.48 -16.71
C ALA A 226 -13.11 8.04 -16.52
N LEU A 227 -12.26 7.02 -16.46
CA LEU A 227 -12.76 5.65 -16.22
C LEU A 227 -13.25 5.48 -14.78
N GLY A 228 -12.50 5.96 -13.79
CA GLY A 228 -12.91 5.98 -12.38
C GLY A 228 -14.18 6.80 -12.14
N GLU A 229 -14.26 8.00 -12.72
CA GLU A 229 -15.42 8.91 -12.63
C GLU A 229 -16.63 8.37 -13.39
N ILE A 230 -16.48 8.01 -14.67
CA ILE A 230 -17.59 7.62 -15.55
C ILE A 230 -18.17 6.26 -15.09
N ARG A 231 -17.31 5.27 -14.79
CA ARG A 231 -17.79 3.93 -14.42
C ARG A 231 -18.20 3.86 -12.97
N TYR A 232 -17.43 4.44 -12.05
CA TYR A 232 -17.54 4.15 -10.63
C TYR A 232 -17.93 5.33 -9.75
N GLY A 233 -18.10 6.52 -10.36
CA GLY A 233 -18.46 7.75 -9.67
C GLY A 233 -17.25 8.56 -9.20
N GLY A 234 -16.03 8.00 -9.22
CA GLY A 234 -14.79 8.69 -8.81
C GLY A 234 -14.95 9.52 -7.54
N GLY A 235 -14.48 10.77 -7.56
CA GLY A 235 -14.71 11.78 -6.53
C GLY A 235 -16.10 12.45 -6.56
N ARG A 236 -16.98 12.12 -7.51
CA ARG A 236 -18.35 12.67 -7.60
C ARG A 236 -19.29 11.94 -6.66
N LEU A 237 -19.17 12.27 -5.39
CA LEU A 237 -19.95 11.63 -4.33
C LEU A 237 -21.29 12.36 -4.03
N ASN A 238 -21.63 13.41 -4.79
CA ASN A 238 -22.85 14.22 -4.56
C ASN A 238 -24.11 13.35 -4.60
N GLY A 239 -24.98 13.48 -3.59
CA GLY A 239 -26.21 12.70 -3.47
C GLY A 239 -26.02 11.26 -2.97
N VAL A 240 -24.78 10.83 -2.74
CA VAL A 240 -24.49 9.52 -2.14
C VAL A 240 -24.81 9.53 -0.66
N THR A 241 -25.43 8.45 -0.17
CA THR A 241 -25.86 8.34 1.22
C THR A 241 -25.47 6.99 1.82
N ASN A 242 -25.31 7.00 3.15
CA ASN A 242 -25.00 5.85 3.98
C ASN A 242 -23.69 5.15 3.58
N ILE A 243 -22.62 5.93 3.42
CA ILE A 243 -21.27 5.39 3.23
C ILE A 243 -20.36 5.92 4.34
N ILE A 244 -19.61 5.02 4.96
CA ILE A 244 -18.48 5.35 5.81
C ILE A 244 -17.21 5.17 4.97
N PHE A 245 -16.39 6.21 4.85
CA PHE A 245 -15.02 6.08 4.38
C PHE A 245 -14.09 6.17 5.57
N SER A 246 -13.34 5.12 5.83
CA SER A 246 -12.32 5.11 6.88
C SER A 246 -10.92 5.03 6.28
N ASN A 247 -9.99 5.79 6.84
CA ASN A 247 -8.59 5.79 6.40
C ASN A 247 -7.66 5.80 7.62
N GLY A 248 -6.65 4.93 7.59
CA GLY A 248 -5.52 4.99 8.50
C GLY A 248 -4.50 6.03 8.02
N LEU A 249 -3.90 6.83 8.92
CA LEU A 249 -2.87 7.81 8.52
C LEU A 249 -1.50 7.18 8.27
N LEU A 250 -1.29 5.92 8.70
CA LEU A 250 -0.08 5.15 8.39
C LEU A 250 -0.23 4.32 7.11
N ASP A 251 -1.38 4.40 6.43
CA ASP A 251 -1.66 3.70 5.18
C ASP A 251 -1.27 4.57 3.97
N PRO A 252 -0.30 4.15 3.13
CA PRO A 252 0.03 4.88 1.92
C PRO A 252 -1.14 5.04 0.94
N TRP A 253 -2.11 4.11 0.94
CA TRP A 253 -3.31 4.20 0.11
C TRP A 253 -4.27 5.32 0.53
N SER A 254 -4.09 5.87 1.75
CA SER A 254 -4.90 6.98 2.22
C SER A 254 -4.80 8.20 1.30
N GLY A 255 -3.71 8.35 0.51
CA GLY A 255 -3.56 9.41 -0.48
C GLY A 255 -4.69 9.48 -1.51
N GLY A 256 -5.22 8.32 -1.94
CA GLY A 256 -6.38 8.21 -2.83
C GLY A 256 -7.73 8.14 -2.10
N GLY A 257 -7.74 8.33 -0.79
CA GLY A 257 -8.93 8.23 0.06
C GLY A 257 -9.88 9.42 -0.05
N VAL A 258 -10.96 9.36 0.74
CA VAL A 258 -11.94 10.45 0.89
C VAL A 258 -11.80 11.04 2.28
N PHE A 259 -11.58 12.36 2.36
CA PHE A 259 -11.43 13.10 3.63
C PHE A 259 -12.44 14.24 3.80
N THR A 260 -13.24 14.53 2.78
CA THR A 260 -14.27 15.57 2.83
C THR A 260 -15.64 14.95 3.11
N SER A 261 -16.28 15.41 4.17
CA SER A 261 -17.61 14.97 4.56
C SER A 261 -18.69 15.79 3.86
N GLN A 262 -19.78 15.14 3.45
CA GLN A 262 -21.00 15.77 2.96
C GLN A 262 -22.24 15.00 3.43
N GLN A 263 -23.43 15.52 3.17
CA GLN A 263 -24.67 14.92 3.67
C GLN A 263 -24.79 13.45 3.21
N GLY A 264 -24.81 12.52 4.18
CA GLY A 264 -24.92 11.09 3.92
C GLY A 264 -23.60 10.33 3.86
N ILE A 265 -22.47 11.02 3.94
CA ILE A 265 -21.13 10.41 4.02
C ILE A 265 -20.53 10.68 5.39
N VAL A 266 -19.92 9.66 5.98
CA VAL A 266 -19.18 9.76 7.24
C VAL A 266 -17.72 9.47 6.97
N ILE A 267 -16.84 10.37 7.39
CA ILE A 267 -15.40 10.20 7.31
C ILE A 267 -14.88 9.78 8.68
N VAL A 268 -14.04 8.75 8.71
CA VAL A 268 -13.37 8.27 9.91
C VAL A 268 -11.87 8.21 9.64
N VAL A 269 -11.10 8.93 10.45
CA VAL A 269 -9.64 8.93 10.36
C VAL A 269 -9.10 8.21 11.59
N ILE A 270 -8.19 7.27 11.38
CA ILE A 270 -7.57 6.46 12.42
C ILE A 270 -6.07 6.80 12.41
N PRO A 271 -5.60 7.74 13.26
CA PRO A 271 -4.23 8.26 13.18
C PRO A 271 -3.15 7.18 13.28
N GLU A 272 -3.35 6.20 14.14
CA GLU A 272 -2.44 5.08 14.39
C GLU A 272 -2.73 3.88 13.47
N GLY A 273 -3.73 3.99 12.61
CA GLY A 273 -4.17 2.93 11.71
C GLY A 273 -3.27 2.84 10.48
N ALA A 274 -2.84 1.61 10.17
CA ALA A 274 -2.32 1.23 8.86
C ALA A 274 -3.49 0.81 7.93
N HIS A 275 -3.25 -0.06 6.96
CA HIS A 275 -4.26 -0.46 5.98
C HIS A 275 -5.44 -1.19 6.66
N HIS A 276 -6.63 -0.56 6.63
CA HIS A 276 -7.91 -1.04 7.16
C HIS A 276 -7.86 -1.75 8.53
N LEU A 277 -7.14 -1.18 9.51
CA LEU A 277 -7.04 -1.72 10.88
C LEU A 277 -8.42 -1.95 11.52
N ASP A 278 -9.37 -1.10 11.19
CA ASP A 278 -10.76 -1.14 11.66
C ASP A 278 -11.55 -2.38 11.24
N LEU A 279 -11.18 -3.03 10.13
CA LEU A 279 -11.77 -4.31 9.70
C LEU A 279 -11.19 -5.53 10.42
N ARG A 280 -10.04 -5.38 11.09
CA ARG A 280 -9.45 -6.49 11.86
C ARG A 280 -10.30 -6.82 13.08
N ALA A 281 -10.16 -8.04 13.57
CA ALA A 281 -10.77 -8.44 14.84
C ALA A 281 -10.25 -7.56 15.99
N SER A 282 -11.06 -7.39 17.02
CA SER A 282 -10.67 -6.65 18.21
C SER A 282 -9.46 -7.29 18.89
N HIS A 283 -8.54 -6.46 19.35
CA HIS A 283 -7.33 -6.86 20.04
C HIS A 283 -7.11 -5.96 21.27
N LYS A 284 -6.45 -6.50 22.30
CA LYS A 284 -6.14 -5.74 23.53
C LYS A 284 -5.23 -4.53 23.30
N ASP A 285 -4.43 -4.58 22.23
CA ASP A 285 -3.46 -3.55 21.85
C ASP A 285 -4.02 -2.63 20.74
N ASP A 286 -5.33 -2.69 20.48
CA ASP A 286 -5.96 -1.74 19.57
C ASP A 286 -5.87 -0.30 20.15
N PRO A 287 -5.48 0.70 19.36
CA PRO A 287 -5.54 2.10 19.78
C PRO A 287 -7.00 2.52 20.00
N GLU A 288 -7.22 3.46 20.93
CA GLU A 288 -8.58 3.93 21.24
C GLU A 288 -9.30 4.49 20.00
N SER A 289 -8.56 5.09 19.06
CA SER A 289 -9.10 5.61 17.80
C SER A 289 -9.82 4.54 16.96
N VAL A 290 -9.30 3.31 16.87
CA VAL A 290 -9.97 2.23 16.12
C VAL A 290 -11.13 1.62 16.91
N VAL A 291 -11.02 1.60 18.24
CA VAL A 291 -12.11 1.16 19.12
C VAL A 291 -13.33 2.08 18.95
N GLU A 292 -13.11 3.40 18.99
CA GLU A 292 -14.17 4.40 18.77
C GLU A 292 -14.73 4.37 17.34
N ALA A 293 -13.87 4.17 16.34
CA ALA A 293 -14.30 3.98 14.95
C ALA A 293 -15.30 2.81 14.84
N ARG A 294 -14.98 1.65 15.41
CA ARG A 294 -15.85 0.46 15.36
C ARG A 294 -17.17 0.68 16.11
N LYS A 295 -17.16 1.36 17.26
CA LYS A 295 -18.39 1.74 18.00
C LYS A 295 -19.28 2.66 17.15
N LEU A 296 -18.69 3.61 16.44
CA LEU A 296 -19.41 4.49 15.51
C LEU A 296 -20.04 3.69 14.36
N TYR A 297 -19.33 2.71 13.80
CA TYR A 297 -19.85 1.88 12.71
C TYR A 297 -21.09 1.12 13.17
N GLU A 298 -21.03 0.47 14.33
CA GLU A 298 -22.15 -0.27 14.89
C GLU A 298 -23.39 0.62 15.07
N LYS A 299 -23.19 1.83 15.64
CA LYS A 299 -24.26 2.83 15.82
C LYS A 299 -24.89 3.24 14.49
N LEU A 300 -24.08 3.47 13.46
CA LEU A 300 -24.55 3.87 12.14
C LEU A 300 -25.27 2.73 11.42
N PHE A 301 -24.73 1.52 11.46
CA PHE A 301 -25.36 0.35 10.86
C PHE A 301 -26.72 0.06 11.49
N LYS A 302 -26.83 0.08 12.83
CA LYS A 302 -28.10 -0.05 13.55
C LYS A 302 -29.13 1.01 13.12
N LYS A 303 -28.70 2.27 12.98
CA LYS A 303 -29.56 3.37 12.52
C LYS A 303 -30.04 3.17 11.08
N TRP A 304 -29.17 2.71 10.19
CA TRP A 304 -29.50 2.54 8.78
C TRP A 304 -30.45 1.35 8.56
N THR A 305 -30.19 0.20 9.21
CA THR A 305 -31.05 -0.98 9.11
C THR A 305 -32.43 -0.74 9.70
N SER A 306 -32.53 -0.05 10.84
CA SER A 306 -33.84 0.27 11.46
C SER A 306 -34.68 1.20 10.58
N LYS A 307 -34.07 2.20 9.93
CA LYS A 307 -34.77 3.10 8.99
C LYS A 307 -35.24 2.36 7.74
N SER A 308 -34.41 1.45 7.23
CA SER A 308 -34.74 0.61 6.07
C SER A 308 -35.98 -0.25 6.35
N HIS A 309 -36.00 -0.99 7.46
CA HIS A 309 -37.15 -1.85 7.83
C HIS A 309 -38.46 -1.09 7.91
N ARG A 310 -38.47 0.11 8.52
CA ARG A 310 -39.68 0.95 8.57
C ARG A 310 -40.19 1.32 7.17
N THR A 311 -39.29 1.65 6.25
CA THR A 311 -39.64 2.10 4.90
C THR A 311 -40.27 0.98 4.06
N TYR A 312 -39.85 -0.28 4.25
CA TYR A 312 -40.45 -1.43 3.56
C TYR A 312 -41.80 -1.85 4.17
N HIS A 313 -42.02 -1.66 5.48
CA HIS A 313 -43.30 -1.98 6.12
C HIS A 313 -44.44 -1.03 5.73
N PHE A 314 -44.16 0.22 5.34
CA PHE A 314 -45.18 1.18 4.86
C PHE A 314 -45.48 1.06 3.35
N LYS A 315 -44.85 0.13 2.63
CA LYS A 315 -45.08 -0.13 1.20
C LYS A 315 -45.77 -1.47 0.90
N LYS A 316 -46.22 -2.18 1.93
CA LYS A 316 -47.16 -3.31 1.83
C LYS A 316 -48.52 -2.87 2.34
#